data_AF-A0A9E0VP10-F1
#
_entry.id   AF-A0A9E0VP10-F1
#
_cell.length_a   1.000
_cell.length_b   1.000
_cell.length_c   1.000
_cell.angle_alpha   90.00
_cell.angle_beta   90.00
_cell.angle_gamma   90.00
#
_symmetry.space_group_name_H-M   'P 1'
#
loop_
_entity.id
_entity.type
_entity.pdbx_description
1 polymer ?
#
loop_
_entity_poly.entity_id
_entity_poly.type
_entity_poly.pdbx_seq_one_letter_code
_entity_poly.pdbx_strand_id
1 'polypeptide(L)'
;ELYSKEFINASELDYSRMWILEEGHCFRDQILNICHRNLNSYQQYEAGSIETLINVVDENGGFTIFPELHLPMLSPEQQKNVRPFSGEEPRREISMVFRMDFVKEKLLNSIVAAIKSIIPQNMIDPRLAKMRVKL
;
A
#
# COMPACT_ATOMS: atom_id res chain seq x y z
N GLU A 1 5.52 -2.65 22.95
CA GLU A 1 4.05 -2.79 23.04
C GLU A 1 3.39 -3.12 21.71
N LEU A 2 3.67 -2.41 20.59
CA LEU A 2 3.11 -2.79 19.27
C LEU A 2 3.58 -4.18 18.79
N TYR A 3 4.86 -4.50 18.98
CA TYR A 3 5.45 -5.80 18.57
C TYR A 3 4.80 -7.03 19.21
N SER A 4 4.20 -6.90 20.40
CA SER A 4 3.59 -8.02 21.12
C SER A 4 2.15 -8.31 20.71
N LYS A 5 1.52 -7.43 19.92
CA LYS A 5 0.15 -7.62 19.42
C LYS A 5 0.18 -8.43 18.12
N GLU A 6 -0.89 -9.16 17.83
CA GLU A 6 -1.07 -9.88 16.56
C GLU A 6 -1.70 -8.97 15.48
N PHE A 7 -2.64 -8.12 15.89
CA PHE A 7 -3.30 -7.12 15.05
C PHE A 7 -3.20 -5.74 15.69
N ILE A 8 -3.16 -4.69 14.88
CA ILE A 8 -3.06 -3.30 15.36
C ILE A 8 -4.31 -2.52 14.96
N ASN A 9 -4.94 -1.81 15.90
CA ASN A 9 -5.95 -0.84 15.55
C ASN A 9 -5.28 0.49 15.17
N ALA A 10 -5.72 1.13 14.09
CA ALA A 10 -5.14 2.41 13.65
C ALA A 10 -5.20 3.49 14.76
N SER A 11 -6.24 3.48 15.59
CA SER A 11 -6.39 4.45 16.69
C SER A 11 -5.36 4.30 17.82
N GLU A 12 -4.66 3.17 17.90
CA GLU A 12 -3.63 2.90 18.91
C GLU A 12 -2.22 3.31 18.46
N LEU A 13 -2.07 3.76 17.21
CA LEU A 13 -0.78 4.13 16.65
C LEU A 13 -0.35 5.51 17.16
N ASP A 14 0.84 5.55 17.76
CA ASP A 14 1.53 6.80 18.05
C ASP A 14 2.23 7.32 16.79
N TYR A 15 1.54 8.19 16.08
CA TYR A 15 2.00 8.75 14.81
C TYR A 15 3.31 9.55 14.90
N SER A 16 3.73 10.01 16.09
CA SER A 16 5.03 10.66 16.31
C SER A 16 6.23 9.77 15.98
N ARG A 17 6.02 8.45 15.98
CA ARG A 17 7.03 7.44 15.69
C ARG A 17 6.82 6.77 14.32
N MET A 18 5.93 7.34 13.52
CA MET A 18 5.64 6.84 12.19
C MET A 18 6.56 7.49 11.15
N TRP A 19 7.16 6.64 10.34
CA TRP A 19 7.91 7.02 9.14
C TRP A 19 6.99 6.99 7.92
N ILE A 20 7.01 8.09 7.16
CA ILE A 20 6.23 8.25 5.94
C ILE A 20 7.11 8.81 4.83
N LEU A 21 6.81 8.40 3.59
CA LEU A 21 7.39 9.02 2.40
C LEU A 21 6.93 10.48 2.28
N GLU A 22 7.78 11.32 1.71
CA GLU A 22 7.47 12.73 1.46
C GLU A 22 6.37 12.96 0.40
N GLU A 23 6.05 14.22 0.18
CA GLU A 23 5.02 14.70 -0.77
C GLU A 23 5.31 14.28 -2.22
N GLY A 24 4.24 14.03 -3.00
CA GLY A 24 4.34 13.58 -4.40
C GLY A 24 4.03 12.09 -4.62
N HIS A 25 3.90 11.32 -3.54
CA HIS A 25 3.44 9.93 -3.60
C HIS A 25 1.96 9.82 -3.19
N CYS A 26 1.09 9.28 -4.06
CA CYS A 26 -0.31 8.98 -3.73
C CYS A 26 -0.48 8.13 -2.45
N PHE A 27 0.60 7.47 -2.03
CA PHE A 27 0.65 6.65 -0.82
C PHE A 27 0.60 7.47 0.48
N ARG A 28 1.14 8.69 0.49
CA ARG A 28 1.08 9.59 1.66
C ARG A 28 -0.35 9.99 1.97
N ASP A 29 -1.12 10.41 0.97
CA ASP A 29 -2.51 10.82 1.15
C ASP A 29 -3.39 9.68 1.68
N GLN A 30 -3.10 8.44 1.27
CA GLN A 30 -3.77 7.25 1.79
C GLN A 30 -3.45 7.04 3.26
N ILE A 31 -2.18 7.12 3.65
CA ILE A 31 -1.78 7.04 5.06
C ILE A 31 -2.47 8.12 5.88
N LEU A 32 -2.46 9.37 5.42
CA LEU A 32 -3.09 10.48 6.13
C LEU A 32 -4.60 10.27 6.34
N ASN A 33 -5.29 9.72 5.33
CA ASN A 33 -6.71 9.36 5.44
C ASN A 33 -6.95 8.25 6.47
N ILE A 34 -6.06 7.27 6.59
CA ILE A 34 -6.15 6.21 7.61
C ILE A 34 -6.01 6.81 9.02
N CYS A 35 -5.13 7.80 9.17
CA CYS A 35 -4.71 8.32 10.47
C CYS A 35 -5.66 9.36 11.07
N HIS A 36 -6.62 9.90 10.30
CA HIS A 36 -7.66 10.84 10.76
C HIS A 36 -7.16 12.01 11.64
N ARG A 37 -5.91 12.46 11.52
CA ARG A 37 -5.30 13.46 12.43
C ARG A 37 -4.29 14.40 11.75
N ASN A 38 -4.13 15.57 12.37
CA ASN A 38 -3.32 16.70 11.90
C ASN A 38 -1.83 16.36 11.80
N LEU A 39 -1.25 16.87 10.71
CA LEU A 39 0.09 16.68 10.12
C LEU A 39 1.31 17.06 10.97
N ASN A 40 1.16 17.40 12.26
CA ASN A 40 2.21 18.11 13.01
C ASN A 40 3.19 17.21 13.80
N SER A 41 3.11 15.89 13.66
CA SER A 41 3.92 14.96 14.47
C SER A 41 4.26 13.68 13.71
N TYR A 42 4.92 13.76 12.55
CA TYR A 42 5.44 12.59 11.83
C TYR A 42 6.93 12.76 11.59
N GLN A 43 7.69 11.66 11.51
CA GLN A 43 9.05 11.70 10.99
C GLN A 43 8.99 11.59 9.47
N GLN A 44 9.33 12.68 8.79
CA GLN A 44 9.33 12.74 7.34
C GLN A 44 10.63 12.16 6.80
N TYR A 45 10.50 11.25 5.84
CA TYR A 45 11.61 10.72 5.08
C TYR A 45 11.54 11.28 3.64
N GLU A 46 12.52 12.13 3.30
CA GLU A 46 12.49 12.99 2.11
C GLU A 46 12.79 12.26 0.78
N ALA A 47 13.36 11.05 0.80
CA ALA A 47 13.84 10.45 -0.45
C ALA A 47 13.97 8.92 -0.41
N GLY A 48 13.00 8.18 -0.95
CA GLY A 48 13.24 6.77 -1.29
C GLY A 48 12.03 5.94 -1.70
N SER A 49 12.31 4.68 -2.04
CA SER A 49 11.30 3.66 -2.28
C SER A 49 10.74 3.14 -0.94
N ILE A 50 9.63 2.39 -1.01
CA ILE A 50 9.08 1.67 0.15
C ILE A 50 10.13 0.75 0.79
N GLU A 51 10.99 0.14 -0.03
CA GLU A 51 12.10 -0.70 0.43
C GLU A 51 13.10 0.09 1.27
N THR A 52 13.51 1.28 0.82
CA THR A 52 14.38 2.14 1.62
C THR A 52 13.73 2.59 2.91
N LEU A 53 12.42 2.91 2.88
CA LEU A 53 11.67 3.29 4.07
C LEU A 53 11.66 2.18 5.13
N ILE A 54 11.52 0.92 4.71
CA ILE A 54 11.58 -0.23 5.62
C ILE A 54 12.97 -0.31 6.28
N ASN A 55 14.05 -0.14 5.50
CA ASN A 55 15.41 -0.15 6.06
C ASN A 55 15.64 1.00 7.06
N VAL A 56 15.08 2.19 6.79
CA VAL A 56 15.15 3.33 7.71
C VAL A 56 14.44 3.00 9.03
N VAL A 57 13.28 2.34 8.98
CA VAL A 57 12.56 1.87 10.18
C VAL A 57 13.39 0.84 10.94
N ASP A 58 14.04 -0.10 10.24
CA ASP A 58 14.88 -1.13 10.86
C ASP A 58 16.10 -0.52 11.58
N GLU A 59 16.72 0.52 11.02
CA GLU A 59 17.90 1.18 11.59
C GLU A 59 17.56 2.20 12.70
N ASN A 60 16.47 2.95 12.55
CA ASN A 60 16.15 4.09 13.41
C ASN A 60 15.00 3.80 14.40
N GLY A 61 14.34 2.65 14.26
CA GLY A 61 13.16 2.26 15.04
C GLY A 61 11.92 3.06 14.66
N GLY A 62 10.77 2.71 15.26
CA GLY A 62 9.47 3.29 14.89
C GLY A 62 8.66 2.30 14.07
N PHE A 63 7.77 2.79 13.20
CA PHE A 63 7.01 1.94 12.29
C PHE A 63 6.65 2.68 11.01
N THR A 64 6.21 1.92 10.00
CA THR A 64 5.61 2.47 8.78
C THR A 64 4.42 1.60 8.37
N ILE A 65 3.59 2.15 7.48
CA ILE A 65 2.53 1.42 6.79
C ILE A 65 3.00 1.26 5.35
N PHE A 66 2.77 0.10 4.74
CA PHE A 66 3.14 -0.18 3.36
C PHE A 66 2.08 -1.07 2.68
N PRO A 67 2.00 -1.10 1.33
CA PRO A 67 1.04 -1.94 0.61
C PRO A 67 1.36 -3.43 0.72
N GLU A 68 0.33 -4.27 0.80
CA GLU A 68 0.45 -5.73 0.91
C GLU A 68 1.34 -6.38 -0.19
N LEU A 69 1.35 -5.81 -1.40
CA LEU A 69 2.19 -6.28 -2.51
C LEU A 69 3.70 -6.23 -2.24
N HIS A 70 4.16 -5.49 -1.23
CA HIS A 70 5.57 -5.49 -0.82
C HIS A 70 5.92 -6.61 0.16
N LEU A 71 4.95 -7.33 0.74
CA LEU A 71 5.23 -8.42 1.68
C LEU A 71 6.21 -9.47 1.15
N PRO A 72 6.12 -9.93 -0.12
CA PRO A 72 7.06 -10.92 -0.65
C PRO A 72 8.49 -10.40 -0.82
N MET A 73 8.70 -9.09 -0.79
CA MET A 73 10.02 -8.45 -0.92
C MET A 73 10.75 -8.34 0.43
N LEU A 74 10.06 -8.60 1.54
CA LEU A 74 10.62 -8.51 2.89
C LEU A 74 11.48 -9.72 3.22
N SER A 75 12.54 -9.49 3.99
CA SER A 75 13.33 -10.56 4.59
C SER A 75 12.49 -11.39 5.58
N PRO A 76 12.85 -12.65 5.87
CA PRO A 76 12.14 -13.47 6.86
C PRO A 76 12.10 -12.85 8.27
N GLU A 77 13.06 -11.97 8.60
CA GLU A 77 13.08 -11.26 9.88
C GLU A 77 12.11 -10.07 9.86
N GLN A 78 12.10 -9.29 8.78
CA GLN A 78 11.16 -8.19 8.58
C GLN A 78 9.71 -8.68 8.58
N GLN A 79 9.43 -9.84 7.95
CA GLN A 79 8.09 -10.42 7.94
C GLN A 79 7.56 -10.73 9.35
N LYS A 80 8.43 -11.08 10.31
CA LYS A 80 8.02 -11.30 11.71
C LYS A 80 7.58 -10.02 12.41
N ASN A 81 7.91 -8.85 11.87
CA ASN A 81 7.55 -7.55 12.41
C ASN A 81 6.29 -6.96 11.77
N VAL A 82 5.75 -7.59 10.74
CA VAL A 82 4.52 -7.13 10.06
C VAL A 82 3.31 -7.39 10.93
N ARG A 83 2.44 -6.40 11.05
CA ARG A 83 1.15 -6.53 11.75
C ARG A 83 0.01 -6.04 10.86
N PRO A 84 -1.00 -6.87 10.57
CA PRO A 84 -2.21 -6.43 9.89
C PRO A 84 -3.05 -5.50 10.78
N PHE A 85 -3.91 -4.70 10.14
CA PHE A 85 -4.87 -3.87 10.85
C PHE A 85 -6.01 -4.71 11.41
N SER A 86 -6.50 -4.37 12.60
CA SER A 86 -7.73 -4.94 13.16
C SER A 86 -8.97 -4.19 12.64
N GLY A 87 -10.07 -4.91 12.42
CA GLY A 87 -11.34 -4.32 11.95
C GLY A 87 -11.40 -4.16 10.43
N GLU A 88 -11.91 -3.02 9.95
CA GLU A 88 -11.90 -2.71 8.52
C GLU A 88 -10.50 -2.29 8.08
N GLU A 89 -9.80 -3.21 7.43
CA GLU A 89 -8.48 -2.94 6.86
C GLU A 89 -8.55 -1.83 5.81
N PRO A 90 -7.64 -0.85 5.85
CA PRO A 90 -7.60 0.19 4.85
C PRO A 90 -7.16 -0.40 3.50
N ARG A 91 -8.03 -0.29 2.50
CA ARG A 91 -7.78 -0.79 1.15
C ARG A 91 -7.47 0.36 0.20
N ARG A 92 -6.51 0.13 -0.68
CA ARG A 92 -6.25 0.98 -1.84
C ARG A 92 -6.85 0.33 -3.08
N GLU A 93 -7.66 1.07 -3.83
CA GLU A 93 -8.04 0.69 -5.19
C GLU A 93 -6.94 1.13 -6.18
N ILE A 94 -6.54 0.22 -7.07
CA ILE A 94 -5.65 0.52 -8.20
C ILE A 94 -6.45 0.27 -9.47
N SER A 95 -6.66 1.33 -10.25
CA SER A 95 -7.55 1.31 -11.41
C SER A 95 -6.79 1.71 -12.68
N MET A 96 -7.08 1.02 -13.80
CA MET A 96 -6.59 1.41 -15.11
C MET A 96 -7.57 2.40 -15.75
N VAL A 97 -7.09 3.60 -16.08
CA VAL A 97 -7.89 4.65 -16.71
C VAL A 97 -7.43 4.86 -18.15
N PHE A 98 -8.38 4.99 -19.06
CA PHE A 98 -8.14 5.28 -20.47
C PHE A 98 -9.19 6.27 -20.98
N ARG A 99 -8.90 6.95 -22.09
CA ARG A 99 -9.87 7.87 -22.70
C ARG A 99 -11.03 7.09 -23.30
N MET A 100 -12.24 7.66 -23.24
CA MET A 100 -13.44 7.07 -23.82
C MET A 100 -13.35 6.87 -25.33
N ASP A 101 -12.59 7.71 -26.03
CA ASP A 101 -12.36 7.64 -27.48
C ASP A 101 -11.10 6.83 -27.85
N PHE A 102 -10.52 6.11 -26.89
CA PHE A 102 -9.43 5.19 -27.20
C PHE A 102 -9.96 4.08 -28.10
N VAL A 103 -9.21 3.71 -29.15
CA VAL A 103 -9.71 2.76 -30.18
C VAL A 103 -9.02 1.40 -30.15
N LYS A 104 -7.93 1.24 -29.38
CA LYS A 104 -7.12 0.02 -29.40
C LYS A 104 -7.57 -0.97 -28.31
N GLU A 105 -8.78 -1.51 -28.44
CA GLU A 105 -9.35 -2.46 -27.46
C GLU A 105 -8.43 -3.65 -27.18
N LYS A 106 -7.83 -4.23 -28.22
CA LYS A 106 -6.90 -5.36 -28.09
C LYS A 106 -5.71 -5.01 -27.21
N LEU A 107 -5.17 -3.79 -27.34
CA LEU A 107 -4.05 -3.33 -26.52
C LEU A 107 -4.45 -3.18 -25.05
N LEU A 108 -5.63 -2.59 -24.76
CA LEU A 108 -6.13 -2.49 -23.39
C LEU A 108 -6.28 -3.88 -22.76
N ASN A 109 -6.88 -4.82 -23.47
CA ASN A 109 -7.04 -6.18 -22.98
C ASN A 109 -5.71 -6.91 -22.78
N SER A 110 -4.70 -6.68 -23.64
CA SER A 110 -3.35 -7.22 -23.44
C SER A 110 -2.69 -6.67 -22.16
N ILE A 111 -2.81 -5.38 -21.89
CA ILE A 111 -2.29 -4.76 -20.65
C ILE A 111 -3.01 -5.32 -19.43
N VAL A 112 -4.34 -5.40 -19.46
CA VAL A 112 -5.14 -5.97 -18.36
C VAL A 112 -4.75 -7.42 -18.10
N ALA A 113 -4.55 -8.22 -19.15
CA ALA A 113 -4.12 -9.61 -19.02
C ALA A 113 -2.71 -9.72 -18.39
N ALA A 114 -1.77 -8.86 -18.83
CA ALA A 114 -0.44 -8.81 -18.24
C ALA A 114 -0.51 -8.47 -16.75
N ILE A 115 -1.23 -7.43 -16.35
CA ILE A 115 -1.40 -7.05 -14.94
C ILE A 115 -2.03 -8.19 -14.14
N LYS A 116 -3.13 -8.79 -14.62
CA LYS A 116 -3.79 -9.92 -13.93
C LYS A 116 -2.92 -11.15 -13.75
N SER A 117 -1.90 -11.33 -14.60
CA SER A 117 -0.98 -12.48 -14.50
C SER A 117 -0.01 -12.38 -13.31
N ILE A 118 0.22 -11.17 -12.79
CA ILE A 118 1.20 -10.90 -11.72
C ILE A 118 0.51 -10.62 -10.38
N ILE A 119 -0.73 -10.13 -10.39
CA ILE A 119 -1.47 -9.79 -9.17
C ILE A 119 -2.16 -11.03 -8.59
N PRO A 120 -2.03 -11.30 -7.27
CA PRO A 120 -2.74 -12.38 -6.60
C PRO A 120 -4.26 -12.32 -6.81
N GLN A 121 -4.90 -13.48 -7.02
CA GLN A 121 -6.33 -13.53 -7.36
C GLN A 121 -7.25 -12.95 -6.29
N ASN A 122 -6.87 -13.04 -5.01
CA ASN A 122 -7.61 -12.48 -3.88
C ASN A 122 -7.61 -10.94 -3.86
N MET A 123 -6.72 -10.29 -4.61
CA MET A 123 -6.62 -8.82 -4.72
C MET A 123 -7.36 -8.26 -5.94
N ILE A 124 -7.87 -9.12 -6.83
CA ILE A 124 -8.59 -8.69 -8.02
C ILE A 124 -10.08 -8.56 -7.68
N ASP A 125 -10.69 -7.41 -7.99
CA ASP A 125 -12.14 -7.23 -7.86
C ASP A 125 -12.87 -8.37 -8.62
N PRO A 126 -13.75 -9.15 -7.94
CA PRO A 126 -14.47 -10.26 -8.55
C PRO A 126 -15.23 -9.88 -9.83
N ARG A 127 -15.72 -8.65 -9.92
CA ARG A 127 -16.40 -8.11 -11.11
C ARG A 127 -15.45 -8.01 -12.30
N LEU A 128 -14.18 -7.71 -12.02
CA LEU A 128 -13.14 -7.52 -13.03
C LEU A 128 -12.47 -8.83 -13.41
N ALA A 129 -12.49 -9.86 -12.57
CA ALA A 129 -11.77 -11.12 -12.78
C ALA A 129 -11.98 -11.71 -14.19
N LYS A 130 -13.24 -11.77 -14.63
CA LYS A 130 -13.63 -12.28 -15.97
C LYS A 130 -13.92 -11.18 -16.99
N MET A 131 -13.81 -9.91 -16.60
CA MET A 131 -14.12 -8.77 -17.46
C MET A 131 -13.05 -8.60 -18.55
N ARG A 132 -13.52 -8.27 -19.76
CA ARG A 132 -12.73 -7.73 -20.87
C ARG A 132 -13.13 -6.29 -21.09
N VAL A 133 -12.16 -5.44 -21.38
CA VAL A 133 -12.44 -4.06 -21.78
C VAL A 133 -13.13 -4.11 -23.13
N LYS A 134 -14.31 -3.48 -23.22
CA LYS A 134 -15.06 -3.28 -24.46
C LYS A 134 -15.19 -1.78 -24.68
N LEU A 135 -14.79 -1.32 -25.85
CA LEU A 135 -14.91 0.08 -26.26
C LEU A 135 -16.16 0.28 -27.12
#